data_AF-L1KQW4-F1
#
_entry.id   AF-L1KQW4-F1
#
_cell.length_a   1.000
_cell.length_b   1.000
_cell.length_c   1.000
_cell.angle_alpha   90.00
_cell.angle_beta   90.00
_cell.angle_gamma   90.00
#
_symmetry.space_group_name_H-M   'P 1'
#
loop_
_entity.id
_entity.type
_entity.pdbx_description
1 polymer ?
#
loop_
_entity_poly.entity_id
_entity_poly.type
_entity_poly.pdbx_seq_one_letter_code
_entity_poly.pdbx_strand_id
1 'polypeptide(L)'
;MDPLDPYVKLKAATALARKKLGLRYRMAVVPLDPSPIRGSHGRLPMSDDDGPLIICSTPRAVGDRLPATDVKALLLRLAGLDRSAPPGTPGPPVPPDLSVPTGHK
;
A
#
# COMPACT_ATOMS: atom_id res chain seq x y z
N MET A 1 -19.65 7.84 19.86
CA MET A 1 -20.74 7.84 18.87
C MET A 1 -20.67 6.46 18.31
N ASP A 2 -21.70 5.70 18.58
CA ASP A 2 -21.79 4.32 18.11
C ASP A 2 -22.63 4.34 16.83
N PRO A 3 -22.13 3.80 15.71
CA PRO A 3 -22.92 3.74 14.48
C PRO A 3 -24.21 2.91 14.61
N LEU A 4 -24.30 2.02 15.59
CA LEU A 4 -25.51 1.23 15.88
C LEU A 4 -26.52 1.97 16.78
N ASP A 5 -26.15 3.14 17.34
CA ASP A 5 -27.07 3.95 18.14
C ASP A 5 -28.03 4.74 17.23
N PRO A 6 -29.35 4.53 17.31
CA PRO A 6 -30.33 5.23 16.47
C PRO A 6 -30.32 6.75 16.65
N TYR A 7 -29.83 7.25 17.80
CA TYR A 7 -29.73 8.68 18.09
C TYR A 7 -28.36 9.28 17.75
N VAL A 8 -27.47 8.54 17.09
CA VAL A 8 -26.11 9.01 16.75
C VAL A 8 -26.11 10.32 15.98
N LYS A 9 -27.07 10.50 15.06
CA LYS A 9 -27.25 11.74 14.28
C LYS A 9 -27.62 12.93 15.16
N LEU A 10 -28.48 12.73 16.15
CA LEU A 10 -28.86 13.78 17.11
C LEU A 10 -27.68 14.14 18.03
N LYS A 11 -26.93 13.15 18.49
CA LYS A 11 -25.69 13.36 19.26
C LYS A 11 -24.64 14.13 18.44
N ALA A 12 -24.54 13.86 17.14
CA ALA A 12 -23.68 14.61 16.24
C ALA A 12 -24.16 16.06 16.06
N ALA A 13 -25.45 16.27 15.81
CA ALA A 13 -26.04 17.59 15.68
C ALA A 13 -25.83 18.46 16.92
N THR A 14 -26.00 17.89 18.13
CA THR A 14 -25.77 18.61 19.40
C THR A 14 -24.30 18.94 19.64
N ALA A 15 -23.36 18.06 19.28
CA ALA A 15 -21.93 18.36 19.31
C ALA A 15 -21.57 19.52 18.37
N LEU A 16 -22.15 19.55 17.16
CA LEU A 16 -21.97 20.63 16.19
C LEU A 16 -22.60 21.95 16.66
N ALA A 17 -23.79 21.90 17.28
CA ALA A 17 -24.41 23.08 17.87
C ALA A 17 -23.55 23.69 18.98
N ARG A 18 -23.01 22.86 19.88
CA ARG A 18 -22.07 23.31 20.93
C ARG A 18 -20.80 23.93 20.35
N LYS A 19 -20.24 23.34 19.28
CA LYS A 19 -19.12 23.93 18.53
C LYS A 19 -19.47 25.32 18.01
N LYS A 20 -20.65 25.46 17.37
CA LYS A 20 -21.12 26.73 16.80
C LYS A 20 -21.34 27.82 17.86
N LEU A 21 -21.73 27.43 19.08
CA LEU A 21 -21.93 28.33 20.21
C LEU A 21 -20.64 28.69 20.97
N GLY A 22 -19.47 28.22 20.52
CA GLY A 22 -18.18 28.53 21.17
C GLY A 22 -17.95 27.76 22.47
N LEU A 23 -18.77 26.76 22.77
CA LEU A 23 -18.63 25.95 23.98
C LEU A 23 -17.51 24.91 23.79
N ARG A 24 -16.76 24.65 24.86
CA ARG A 24 -15.84 23.50 24.90
C ARG A 24 -16.67 22.21 24.82
N TYR A 25 -16.27 21.32 23.91
CA TYR A 25 -16.96 20.07 23.66
C TYR A 25 -15.96 19.00 23.22
N ARG A 26 -16.35 17.72 23.34
CA ARG A 26 -15.58 16.56 22.88
C ARG A 26 -16.36 15.84 21.79
N MET A 27 -15.75 15.65 20.62
CA MET A 27 -16.27 14.76 19.59
C MET A 27 -15.81 13.33 19.85
N ALA A 28 -16.66 12.54 20.50
CA ALA A 28 -16.44 11.10 20.67
C ALA A 28 -16.91 10.38 19.39
N VAL A 29 -16.18 10.48 18.28
CA VAL A 29 -16.60 9.90 16.99
C VAL A 29 -16.08 8.48 16.73
N VAL A 30 -15.08 8.04 17.49
CA VAL A 30 -14.54 6.68 17.41
C VAL A 30 -15.36 5.78 18.36
N PRO A 31 -16.02 4.72 17.86
CA PRO A 31 -16.69 3.75 18.71
C PRO A 31 -15.66 2.91 19.49
N LEU A 32 -16.08 2.36 20.64
CA LEU A 32 -15.25 1.41 21.41
C LEU A 32 -15.19 0.03 20.75
N ASP A 33 -16.23 -0.32 20.00
CA ASP A 33 -16.26 -1.52 19.16
C ASP A 33 -15.63 -1.24 17.78
N PRO A 34 -14.53 -1.93 17.43
CA PRO A 34 -13.88 -1.78 16.12
C PRO A 34 -14.56 -2.58 14.99
N SER A 35 -15.63 -3.34 15.26
CA SER A 35 -16.31 -4.19 14.25
C SER A 35 -16.67 -3.50 12.91
N PRO A 36 -16.95 -2.18 12.82
CA PRO A 36 -17.21 -1.52 11.54
C PRO A 36 -15.96 -1.36 10.65
N ILE A 37 -14.76 -1.61 11.17
CA ILE A 37 -13.49 -1.46 10.44
C ILE A 37 -13.29 -2.70 9.57
N ARG A 38 -13.59 -2.57 8.27
CA ARG A 38 -13.46 -3.66 7.29
C ARG A 38 -12.06 -3.81 6.69
N GLY A 39 -11.16 -2.88 6.97
CA GLY A 39 -9.78 -2.90 6.50
C GLY A 39 -8.95 -1.85 7.21
N SER A 40 -7.78 -2.26 7.69
CA SER A 40 -6.75 -1.37 8.27
C SER A 40 -5.52 -1.40 7.39
N HIS A 41 -4.84 -0.27 7.21
CA HIS A 41 -3.63 -0.20 6.41
C HIS A 41 -2.39 -0.46 7.27
N GLY A 42 -1.29 -0.87 6.64
CA GLY A 42 0.05 -0.91 7.25
C GLY A 42 0.34 -2.10 8.16
N ARG A 43 -0.65 -2.94 8.48
CA ARG A 43 -0.38 -4.21 9.17
C ARG A 43 0.08 -5.26 8.17
N LEU A 44 1.16 -5.98 8.50
CA LEU A 44 1.61 -7.12 7.70
C LEU A 44 0.53 -8.22 7.73
N PRO A 45 0.26 -8.91 6.59
CA PRO A 45 -0.56 -10.11 6.56
C PRO A 45 -0.09 -11.15 7.58
N MET A 46 -1.03 -11.87 8.19
CA MET A 46 -0.70 -12.93 9.17
C MET A 46 -0.36 -14.26 8.50
N SER A 47 -0.79 -14.43 7.25
CA SER A 47 -0.52 -15.60 6.40
C SER A 47 0.08 -15.12 5.08
N ASP A 48 0.76 -16.02 4.38
CA ASP A 48 1.31 -15.72 3.06
C ASP A 48 0.23 -15.67 1.98
N ASP A 49 -0.89 -16.38 2.18
CA ASP A 49 -2.03 -16.41 1.25
C ASP A 49 -2.75 -15.06 1.17
N ASP A 50 -2.70 -14.28 2.26
CA ASP A 50 -3.24 -12.91 2.34
C ASP A 50 -2.18 -11.84 1.95
N GLY A 51 -1.04 -12.28 1.41
CA GLY A 51 0.11 -11.47 1.07
C GLY A 51 0.10 -10.85 -0.32
N PRO A 52 0.91 -9.81 -0.56
CA PRO A 52 1.10 -9.26 -1.89
C PRO A 52 1.78 -10.28 -2.83
N LEU A 53 1.33 -10.34 -4.08
CA LEU A 53 1.87 -11.24 -5.10
C LEU A 53 2.70 -10.48 -6.14
N ILE A 54 3.75 -11.13 -6.63
CA ILE A 54 4.55 -10.67 -7.77
C ILE A 54 4.40 -11.68 -8.90
N ILE A 55 3.93 -11.22 -10.04
CA ILE A 55 3.78 -12.02 -11.26
C ILE A 55 4.78 -11.50 -12.29
N CYS A 56 5.60 -12.38 -12.84
CA CYS A 56 6.66 -12.04 -13.78
C CYS A 56 6.63 -12.97 -15.00
N SER A 57 6.66 -12.40 -16.20
CA SER A 57 6.69 -13.16 -17.46
C SER A 57 8.07 -13.74 -17.75
N THR A 58 9.13 -13.22 -17.13
CA THR A 58 10.50 -13.71 -17.32
C THR A 58 10.69 -15.00 -16.50
N PRO A 59 10.92 -16.15 -17.14
CA PRO A 59 11.06 -17.41 -16.42
C PRO A 59 12.21 -17.35 -15.41
N ARG A 60 11.98 -17.87 -14.20
CA ARG A 60 12.98 -17.97 -13.11
C ARG A 60 13.55 -16.63 -12.62
N ALA A 61 12.94 -15.49 -12.96
CA ALA A 61 13.36 -14.18 -12.47
C ALA A 61 13.04 -13.93 -10.99
N VAL A 62 12.01 -14.62 -10.47
CA VAL A 62 11.55 -14.54 -9.09
C VAL A 62 11.49 -15.97 -8.53
N GLY A 63 12.01 -16.18 -7.32
CA GLY A 63 11.88 -17.44 -6.59
C GLY A 63 10.55 -17.54 -5.85
N ASP A 64 10.42 -18.52 -4.96
CA ASP A 64 9.15 -18.79 -4.25
C ASP A 64 8.74 -17.67 -3.27
N ARG A 65 9.73 -16.99 -2.67
CA ARG A 65 9.50 -15.83 -1.78
C ARG A 65 10.46 -14.71 -2.11
N LEU A 66 9.93 -13.49 -2.03
CA LEU A 66 10.72 -12.27 -2.17
C LEU A 66 10.41 -11.32 -0.99
N PRO A 67 11.40 -10.91 -0.20
CA PRO A 67 11.21 -9.85 0.78
C PRO A 67 10.74 -8.57 0.09
N ALA A 68 9.77 -7.87 0.68
CA ALA A 68 9.25 -6.61 0.11
C ALA A 68 10.35 -5.55 -0.07
N THR A 69 11.40 -5.59 0.76
CA THR A 69 12.58 -4.71 0.68
C THR A 69 13.39 -4.92 -0.60
N ASP A 70 13.30 -6.11 -1.21
CA ASP A 70 14.16 -6.51 -2.32
C ASP A 70 13.49 -6.28 -3.67
N VAL A 71 12.21 -5.88 -3.68
CA VAL A 71 11.43 -5.57 -4.89
C VAL A 71 12.16 -4.53 -5.75
N LYS A 72 12.71 -3.48 -5.14
CA LYS A 72 13.48 -2.46 -5.86
C LYS A 72 14.66 -3.08 -6.60
N ALA A 73 15.44 -3.93 -5.93
CA ALA A 73 16.63 -4.54 -6.52
C ALA A 73 16.24 -5.50 -7.67
N LEU A 74 15.16 -6.27 -7.48
CA LEU A 74 14.59 -7.11 -8.54
C LEU A 74 14.21 -6.28 -9.77
N LEU A 75 13.48 -5.18 -9.59
CA LEU A 75 13.05 -4.32 -10.70
C LEU A 75 14.24 -3.70 -11.44
N LEU A 76 15.26 -3.24 -10.73
CA LEU A 76 16.47 -2.70 -11.35
C LEU A 76 17.21 -3.75 -12.16
N ARG A 77 17.35 -4.98 -11.65
CA ARG A 77 17.98 -6.09 -12.36
C ARG A 77 17.18 -6.48 -13.62
N LEU A 78 15.85 -6.55 -13.52
CA LEU A 78 14.98 -6.83 -14.66
C LEU A 78 15.04 -5.74 -15.75
N ALA A 79 15.28 -4.49 -15.36
CA ALA A 79 15.49 -3.38 -16.27
C ALA A 79 16.92 -3.28 -16.82
N GLY A 80 17.86 -4.14 -16.38
CA GLY A 80 19.28 -4.04 -16.73
C GLY A 80 19.98 -2.80 -16.16
N LEU A 81 19.44 -2.24 -15.08
CA LEU A 81 19.93 -1.02 -14.42
C LEU A 81 20.71 -1.31 -13.13
N ASP A 82 21.03 -2.58 -12.86
CA ASP A 82 21.79 -3.00 -11.69
C ASP A 82 23.28 -2.67 -11.86
N ARG A 83 23.68 -1.50 -11.35
CA ARG A 83 25.08 -1.04 -11.37
C ARG A 83 26.04 -1.84 -10.47
N SER A 84 25.57 -2.90 -9.78
CA SER A 84 26.41 -3.73 -8.90
C SER A 84 26.89 -5.03 -9.55
N ALA A 85 26.52 -5.33 -10.80
CA ALA A 85 27.07 -6.46 -11.53
C ALA A 85 28.54 -6.18 -11.91
N PRO A 86 29.46 -7.16 -11.78
CA PRO A 86 30.82 -6.98 -12.30
C PRO A 86 30.76 -6.70 -13.81
N PRO A 87 31.60 -5.80 -14.34
CA PRO A 87 31.61 -5.49 -15.77
C PRO A 87 31.92 -6.76 -16.56
N GLY A 88 30.95 -7.25 -17.34
CA GLY A 88 31.15 -8.38 -18.25
C GLY A 88 30.09 -9.50 -18.20
N THR A 89 29.09 -9.45 -17.33
CA THR A 89 27.98 -10.43 -17.39
C THR A 89 26.90 -9.90 -18.33
N PRO A 90 26.63 -10.53 -19.49
CA PRO A 90 25.51 -10.12 -20.32
C PRO A 90 24.21 -10.34 -19.54
N GLY A 91 23.45 -9.25 -19.33
CA GLY A 91 22.11 -9.33 -18.76
C GLY A 91 21.20 -10.21 -19.62
N PRO A 92 20.11 -10.75 -19.05
CA PRO A 92 19.10 -11.44 -19.86
C PRO A 92 18.60 -10.50 -20.97
N PRO A 93 18.26 -11.04 -22.15
CA PRO A 93 17.80 -10.22 -23.26
C PRO A 93 16.59 -9.40 -22.82
N VAL A 94 16.73 -8.07 -22.91
CA VAL A 94 15.64 -7.14 -22.65
C VAL A 94 14.55 -7.40 -23.70
N PRO A 95 13.28 -7.64 -23.31
CA PRO A 95 12.20 -7.80 -24.26
C PRO A 95 12.07 -6.52 -25.11
N PRO A 96 11.71 -6.64 -26.40
CA PRO A 96 11.74 -5.53 -27.35
C PRO A 96 10.76 -4.38 -27.05
N ASP A 97 9.88 -4.53 -26.05
CA ASP A 97 8.81 -3.57 -25.73
C ASP A 97 9.19 -2.51 -24.69
N LEU A 98 10.34 -2.65 -24.00
CA LEU A 98 10.87 -1.64 -23.07
C LEU A 98 11.86 -0.67 -23.74
N SER A 99 11.50 -0.16 -24.92
CA SER A 99 12.14 1.05 -25.44
C SER A 99 11.58 2.26 -24.68
N VAL A 100 12.20 2.60 -23.55
CA VAL A 100 12.02 3.93 -22.95
C VAL A 100 12.44 4.95 -24.02
N PRO A 101 11.57 5.88 -24.46
CA PRO A 101 11.95 6.88 -25.43
C PRO A 101 12.99 7.80 -24.78
N THR A 102 14.25 7.62 -25.15
CA THR A 102 15.33 8.58 -24.86
C THR A 102 15.05 9.83 -25.68
N GLY A 103 14.22 10.72 -25.13
CA GLY A 103 14.00 12.06 -25.66
C GLY A 103 15.27 12.89 -25.49
N HIS A 104 16.09 12.96 -26.54
CA HIS A 104 17.02 14.06 -26.69
C HIS A 104 16.24 15.31 -27.14
N LYS A 105 16.38 16.40 -26.38
CA LYS A 105 16.16 17.76 -26.88
C LYS A 105 17.26 18.11 -27.87
#